data_AF-A0A8T4Z7T1-F1
#
_entry.id   AF-A0A8T4Z7T1-F1
#
_cell.length_a   1.000
_cell.length_b   1.000
_cell.length_c   1.000
_cell.angle_alpha   90.00
_cell.angle_beta   90.00
_cell.angle_gamma   90.00
#
_symmetry.space_group_name_H-M   'P 1'
#
loop_
_entity.id
_entity.type
_entity.pdbx_description
1 polymer ?
#
loop_
_entity_poly.entity_id
_entity_poly.type
_entity_poly.pdbx_seq_one_letter_code
_entity_poly.pdbx_strand_id
1 'polypeptide(L)' 'SKTGKRIVGRIISVHGRNGTLLGRFRRGLPGQALGTDIEIV' A
#
# COMPACT_ATOMS: atom_id res chain seq x y z
N SER A 1 -5.92 1.34 11.61
CA SER A 1 -6.57 0.00 11.67
C SER A 1 -7.50 -0.10 12.87
N LYS A 2 -8.83 -0.15 12.68
CA LYS A 2 -9.80 -0.30 13.80
C LYS A 2 -9.89 -1.73 14.35
N THR A 3 -9.30 -2.73 13.68
CA THR A 3 -9.57 -4.15 13.96
C THR A 3 -8.31 -5.04 13.92
N GLY A 4 -7.10 -4.47 13.97
CA GLY A 4 -5.82 -5.22 14.02
C GLY A 4 -5.46 -6.04 12.77
N LYS A 5 -6.35 -6.15 11.77
CA LYS A 5 -6.11 -6.87 10.51
C LYS A 5 -5.05 -6.13 9.68
N ARG A 6 -4.01 -6.84 9.26
CA ARG A 6 -2.94 -6.32 8.39
C ARG A 6 -3.15 -6.83 6.97
N ILE A 7 -3.03 -5.93 5.99
CA ILE A 7 -3.00 -6.26 4.58
C ILE A 7 -1.55 -6.12 4.13
N VAL A 8 -0.94 -7.23 3.72
CA VAL A 8 0.45 -7.25 3.28
C VAL A 8 0.53 -7.30 1.76
N GLY A 9 1.56 -6.65 1.23
CA GLY A 9 1.86 -6.57 -0.19
C GLY A 9 3.36 -6.50 -0.42
N ARG A 10 3.73 -6.28 -1.67
CA ARG A 10 5.12 -6.05 -2.08
C ARG A 10 5.19 -4.85 -3.02
N ILE A 11 6.27 -4.09 -2.93
CA ILE A 11 6.63 -3.05 -3.90
C ILE A 11 7.19 -3.72 -5.16
N ILE A 12 6.60 -3.44 -6.31
CA ILE A 12 7.00 -4.01 -7.60
C ILE A 12 8.06 -3.14 -8.25
N SER A 13 7.81 -1.84 -8.35
CA SER A 13 8.66 -0.91 -9.07
C SER A 13 8.45 0.52 -8.59
N VAL A 14 9.36 1.41 -9.00
CA VAL A 14 9.13 2.85 -8.94
C VAL A 14 8.13 3.23 -10.03
N HIS A 15 7.24 4.18 -9.75
CA HIS A 15 6.28 4.74 -10.68
C HIS A 15 6.61 6.22 -10.94
N GLY A 16 6.82 6.55 -12.22
CA GLY A 16 7.11 7.91 -12.65
C GLY A 16 8.47 8.43 -12.17
N ARG A 17 8.60 9.77 -12.11
CA ARG A 17 9.84 10.48 -11.72
C ARG A 17 9.73 11.21 -10.37
N ASN A 18 8.58 11.13 -9.70
CA ASN A 18 8.28 11.87 -8.47
C ASN A 18 8.47 11.03 -7.20
N GLY A 19 9.22 9.92 -7.28
CA GLY A 19 9.46 9.05 -6.12
C GLY A 19 8.24 8.21 -5.68
N THR A 20 7.20 8.10 -6.51
CA THR A 20 6.05 7.24 -6.23
C THR A 20 6.43 5.78 -6.43
N LEU A 21 5.86 4.87 -5.63
CA LEU A 21 6.10 3.43 -5.72
C LEU A 21 4.83 2.71 -6.17
N LEU A 22 4.99 1.70 -7.02
CA LEU A 22 3.93 0.78 -7.40
C LEU A 22 3.95 -0.44 -6.47
N GLY A 23 2.92 -0.59 -5.65
CA GLY A 23 2.74 -1.74 -4.77
C GLY A 23 1.64 -2.67 -5.24
N ARG A 24 1.82 -3.99 -5.07
CA ARG A 24 0.76 -4.99 -5.24
C ARG A 24 0.47 -5.68 -3.92
N PHE A 25 -0.78 -5.56 -3.48
CA PHE A 25 -1.28 -6.17 -2.27
C PHE A 25 -1.92 -7.53 -2.58
N ARG A 26 -1.84 -8.47 -1.64
CA ARG A 26 -2.44 -9.82 -1.80
C ARG A 26 -3.97 -9.77 -1.86
N ARG A 27 -4.57 -8.77 -1.22
CA ARG A 27 -6.00 -8.45 -1.27
C ARG A 27 -6.13 -7.01 -1.74
N GLY A 28 -7.22 -6.69 -2.43
CA GLY A 28 -7.52 -5.33 -2.84
C GLY A 28 -7.54 -4.39 -1.63
N LEU A 29 -7.00 -3.18 -1.80
CA LEU A 29 -7.10 -2.16 -0.78
C LEU A 29 -8.53 -1.61 -0.74
N PRO A 30 -9.12 -1.45 0.45
CA PRO A 30 -10.40 -0.75 0.57
C PRO A 30 -10.24 0.72 0.21
N GLY A 31 -11.25 1.35 -0.39
CA GLY A 31 -11.22 2.77 -0.75
C GLY A 31 -10.94 3.71 0.44
N GLN A 32 -11.28 3.29 1.66
CA GLN A 32 -10.97 4.01 2.90
C GLN A 32 -9.45 4.13 3.19
N ALA A 33 -8.61 3.28 2.58
CA ALA A 33 -7.16 3.31 2.75
C ALA A 33 -6.44 4.25 1.75
N LEU A 34 -7.18 4.89 0.83
CA LEU A 34 -6.59 5.87 -0.07
C LEU A 34 -6.20 7.13 0.73
N GLY A 35 -4.93 7.52 0.65
CA GLY A 35 -4.38 8.68 1.37
C GLY A 35 -4.00 8.41 2.83
N THR A 36 -4.09 7.17 3.30
CA THR A 36 -3.54 6.78 4.61
C THR A 36 -2.09 6.34 4.46
N ASP A 37 -1.25 6.68 5.42
CA ASP A 37 0.13 6.21 5.45
C ASP A 37 0.23 4.69 5.61
N ILE A 38 1.27 4.12 5.01
CA ILE A 38 1.61 2.71 5.11
C ILE A 38 3.02 2.56 5.68
N GLU A 39 3.25 1.43 6.37
CA GLU A 39 4.57 1.05 6.85
C GLU A 39 5.25 0.17 5.79
N ILE A 40 6.48 0.54 5.40
CA ILE A 40 7.35 -0.27 4.54
C ILE A 40 8.37 -0.93 5.46
N VAL A 41 8.43 -2.26 5.43
CA VAL A 41 9.33 -3.11 6.23
C VAL A 41 10.29 -3.86 5.32
#